data_AF-A0A660RR76-F1
#
_entry.id   AF-A0A660RR76-F1
#
_cell.length_a   1.000
_cell.length_b   1.000
_cell.length_c   1.000
_cell.angle_alpha   90.00
_cell.angle_beta   90.00
_cell.angle_gamma   90.00
#
_symmetry.space_group_name_H-M   'P 1'
#
loop_
_entity.id
_entity.type
_entity.pdbx_description
1 polymer ?
#
loop_
_entity_poly.entity_id
_entity_poly.type
_entity_poly.pdbx_seq_one_letter_code
_entity_poly.pdbx_strand_id
1 'polypeptide(L)' 'MKVDFKKKEIYLSKEDLEEAVCPINEKWAISMLRMFGPGIKKKGVLYHAIRCPGLARKAFEPYGWKVVVESEEAKVAEG' A
#
# COMPACT_ATOMS: atom_id res chain seq x y z
N MET A 1 -7.70 4.35 -2.78
CA MET A 1 -6.78 3.22 -3.02
C MET A 1 -7.45 2.27 -3.98
N LYS A 2 -6.73 1.84 -5.00
CA LYS A 2 -7.23 0.87 -6.00
C LYS A 2 -6.29 -0.33 -6.03
N VAL A 3 -6.86 -1.54 -6.10
CA VAL A 3 -6.09 -2.78 -6.16
C VAL A 3 -6.44 -3.52 -7.44
N ASP A 4 -5.43 -3.77 -8.27
CA ASP A 4 -5.55 -4.60 -9.47
C ASP A 4 -4.98 -5.99 -9.18
N PHE A 5 -5.88 -6.95 -8.97
CA PHE A 5 -5.50 -8.33 -8.66
C PHE A 5 -4.94 -9.09 -9.88
N LYS A 6 -5.25 -8.67 -11.11
CA LYS A 6 -4.73 -9.32 -12.32
C LYS A 6 -3.27 -8.96 -12.54
N LYS A 7 -2.94 -7.68 -12.35
CA LYS A 7 -1.58 -7.16 -12.47
C LYS A 7 -0.77 -7.25 -11.18
N LYS A 8 -1.42 -7.58 -10.06
CA LYS A 8 -0.86 -7.54 -8.70
C LYS A 8 -0.33 -6.15 -8.34
N GLU A 9 -1.12 -5.11 -8.59
CA GLU A 9 -0.74 -3.73 -8.37
C GLU A 9 -1.62 -3.07 -7.31
N ILE A 10 -1.00 -2.27 -6.43
CA ILE A 10 -1.67 -1.46 -5.41
C ILE A 10 -1.40 0.00 -5.77
N TYR A 11 -2.45 0.74 -6.09
CA TYR A 11 -2.39 2.13 -6.47
C TYR A 11 -2.83 3.01 -5.30
N LEU A 12 -1.95 3.91 -4.89
CA LEU A 12 -2.15 4.89 -3.83
C LEU A 12 -2.20 6.29 -4.43
N SER A 13 -3.34 6.97 -4.31
CA SER A 13 -3.49 8.38 -4.69
C SER A 13 -2.96 9.30 -3.58
N LYS A 14 -2.85 10.61 -3.86
CA LYS A 14 -2.47 11.59 -2.83
C LYS A 14 -3.42 11.58 -1.63
N GLU A 15 -4.73 11.49 -1.87
CA GLU A 15 -5.75 11.41 -0.81
C GLU A 15 -5.56 10.17 0.08
N ASP A 16 -5.13 9.04 -0.49
CA ASP A 16 -4.81 7.85 0.31
C ASP A 16 -3.63 8.08 1.24
N LEU A 17 -2.62 8.84 0.80
CA LEU A 17 -1.46 9.17 1.63
C LEU A 17 -1.85 10.09 2.79
N GLU A 18 -2.79 11.00 2.57
CA GLU A 18 -3.32 11.88 3.62
C GLU A 18 -4.17 11.11 4.64
N GLU A 19 -4.91 10.10 4.20
CA GLU A 19 -5.64 9.17 5.08
C GLU A 19 -4.74 8.10 5.72
N ALA A 20 -3.45 8.05 5.40
CA ALA A 20 -2.55 7.01 5.88
C ALA A 20 -2.21 7.20 7.36
N VAL A 21 -2.28 6.10 8.12
CA VAL A 21 -1.86 6.06 9.52
C VAL A 21 -0.81 4.97 9.64
N CYS A 22 0.46 5.37 9.77
CA CYS A 22 1.58 4.44 9.80
C CYS A 22 1.84 3.96 11.23
N PRO A 23 1.50 2.70 11.57
CA PRO A 23 1.73 2.17 12.90
C PRO A 23 3.23 2.11 13.24
N ILE A 24 3.57 2.45 14.49
CA ILE A 24 4.94 2.37 15.03
C ILE A 24 5.46 0.92 14.96
N ASN A 25 4.59 -0.06 15.24
CA ASN A 25 4.94 -1.47 15.14
C ASN A 25 4.78 -1.97 13.70
N GLU A 26 5.77 -1.69 12.85
CA GLU A 26 5.77 -2.09 11.45
C GLU A 26 5.70 -3.61 11.26
N LYS A 27 6.35 -4.41 12.12
CA LYS A 27 6.39 -5.87 12.00
C LYS A 27 5.01 -6.50 12.14
N TRP A 28 4.24 -6.04 13.13
CA TRP A 28 2.85 -6.47 13.32
C TRP A 28 2.01 -6.08 12.11
N ALA A 29 2.10 -4.82 11.67
CA ALA A 29 1.32 -4.32 10.54
C ALA A 29 1.61 -5.09 9.25
N ILE A 30 2.89 -5.32 8.92
CA ILE A 30 3.31 -6.12 7.76
C ILE A 30 2.73 -7.53 7.83
N SER A 31 2.81 -8.18 8.99
CA SER A 31 2.29 -9.55 9.17
C SER A 31 0.79 -9.61 8.96
N MET A 32 0.06 -8.63 9.50
CA MET A 32 -1.39 -8.53 9.32
C MET A 32 -1.76 -8.21 7.87
N LEU A 33 -1.08 -7.25 7.22
CA LEU A 33 -1.32 -6.91 5.82
C LEU A 33 -1.09 -8.10 4.89
N ARG A 34 -0.07 -8.91 5.15
CA ARG A 34 0.16 -10.17 4.40
C ARG A 34 -0.97 -11.17 4.59
N MET A 35 -1.48 -11.31 5.81
CA MET A 35 -2.54 -12.25 6.13
C MET A 35 -3.88 -11.87 5.48
N PHE A 36 -4.26 -10.59 5.55
CA PHE A 36 -5.54 -10.11 5.00
C PHE A 36 -5.48 -9.74 3.52
N GLY A 37 -4.26 -9.60 2.98
CA GLY A 37 -4.04 -9.18 1.61
C GLY A 37 -4.30 -7.69 1.37
N PRO A 38 -4.13 -7.22 0.13
CA PRO A 38 -4.26 -5.80 -0.18
C PRO A 38 -5.72 -5.32 -0.34
N GLY A 39 -6.69 -6.25 -0.42
CA GLY A 39 -8.10 -5.96 -0.64
C GLY A 39 -8.89 -5.49 0.58
N ILE A 40 -8.24 -4.88 1.57
CA ILE A 40 -8.90 -4.48 2.83
C ILE A 40 -9.88 -3.34 2.56
N LYS A 41 -11.18 -3.64 2.65
CA LYS A 41 -12.26 -2.65 2.46
C LYS A 41 -12.83 -2.11 3.78
N LYS A 42 -12.67 -2.85 4.87
CA LYS A 42 -13.22 -2.46 6.17
C LYS A 42 -12.39 -1.31 6.75
N LYS A 43 -13.00 -0.14 6.89
CA LYS A 43 -12.37 1.03 7.54
C LYS A 43 -11.95 0.65 8.97
N GLY A 44 -10.66 0.75 9.25
CA GLY A 44 -10.01 0.30 10.47
C GLY A 44 -8.49 0.43 10.35
N VAL A 45 -7.76 0.01 11.38
CA VAL A 45 -6.29 0.24 11.47
C VAL A 45 -5.54 -0.25 10.23
N LEU A 46 -5.85 -1.46 9.74
CA LEU A 46 -5.18 -2.02 8.56
C LEU A 46 -5.53 -1.30 7.25
N TYR A 47 -6.74 -0.74 7.17
CA TYR A 47 -7.17 0.07 6.01
C TYR A 47 -6.35 1.37 5.93
N HIS A 48 -6.03 2.00 7.05
CA HIS A 48 -5.15 3.17 7.06
C HIS A 48 -3.67 2.78 6.93
N ALA A 49 -3.27 1.63 7.50
CA ALA A 49 -1.88 1.18 7.47
C ALA A 49 -1.42 0.77 6.06
N ILE A 50 -2.27 0.13 5.25
CA ILE A 50 -1.92 -0.25 3.86
C ILE A 50 -1.65 0.97 2.97
N ARG A 51 -2.12 2.16 3.35
CA ARG A 51 -1.89 3.39 2.60
C ARG A 51 -0.53 4.01 2.85
N CYS A 52 0.21 3.53 3.85
CA CYS A 52 1.61 3.89 4.04
C CYS A 52 2.47 3.19 3.00
N PRO A 53 3.10 3.91 2.04
CA PRO A 53 3.82 3.28 0.94
C PRO A 53 4.93 2.33 1.41
N GLY A 54 5.71 2.74 2.41
CA GLY A 54 6.78 1.92 2.96
C GLY A 54 6.28 0.59 3.56
N LEU A 55 5.14 0.61 4.24
CA LEU A 55 4.53 -0.60 4.81
C LEU A 55 3.94 -1.50 3.72
N ALA A 56 3.21 -0.92 2.76
CA ALA A 56 2.65 -1.65 1.63
C ALA A 56 3.75 -2.34 0.81
N ARG A 57 4.84 -1.61 0.51
CA ARG A 57 6.01 -2.14 -0.20
C ARG A 57 6.61 -3.34 0.53
N LYS A 58 6.99 -3.15 1.81
CA LYS A 58 7.54 -4.23 2.65
C LYS A 58 6.58 -5.42 2.81
N ALA A 59 5.28 -5.18 2.82
CA ALA A 59 4.28 -6.22 2.97
C ALA A 59 4.10 -7.05 1.70
N PHE A 60 3.99 -6.40 0.53
CA PHE A 60 3.48 -7.03 -0.68
C PHE A 60 4.51 -7.19 -1.81
N GLU A 61 5.50 -6.29 -1.97
CA GLU A 61 6.50 -6.40 -3.05
C GLU A 61 7.31 -7.70 -3.01
N PRO A 62 7.72 -8.22 -1.83
CA PRO A 62 8.38 -9.53 -1.75
C PRO A 62 7.53 -10.71 -2.27
N TYR A 63 6.22 -10.51 -2.47
CA TYR A 63 5.27 -11.53 -2.96
C TYR A 63 4.79 -11.24 -4.38
N GLY A 64 5.54 -10.42 -5.13
CA GLY A 64 5.29 -10.13 -6.54
C GLY A 64 4.13 -9.15 -6.77
N TRP A 65 3.82 -8.32 -5.76
CA TRP A 65 2.98 -7.15 -5.97
C TRP A 65 3.83 -5.93 -6.30
N LYS A 66 3.23 -4.91 -6.89
CA LYS A 66 3.86 -3.61 -7.15
C LYS A 66 3.04 -2.51 -6.50
N VAL A 67 3.68 -1.66 -5.69
CA VAL A 67 3.02 -0.51 -5.05
C VAL A 67 3.30 0.75 -5.85
N VAL A 68 2.26 1.24 -6.51
CA VAL A 68 2.28 2.41 -7.37
C VAL A 68 1.75 3.60 -6.59
N VAL A 69 2.58 4.64 -6.45
CA VAL A 69 2.21 5.88 -5.75
C VAL A 69 2.14 6.98 -6.79
N GLU A 70 1.01 7.67 -6.86
CA GLU A 70 0.73 8.68 -7.90
C GLU A 70 1.77 9.82 -7.94
N SER A 71 2.45 10.09 -6.82
CA SER A 71 3.53 11.08 -6.73
C SER A 71 4.89 10.62 -7.27
N GLU A 72 5.13 9.31 -7.41
CA GLU A 72 6.41 8.76 -7.91
C GLU A 72 6.42 8.56 -9.43
N GLU A 73 5.28 8.31 -10.07
CA GLU A 73 5.20 8.19 -11.54
C GLU A 73 5.48 9.51 -12.27
N ALA A 74 5.19 10.66 -11.64
CA ALA A 74 5.49 11.96 -12.21
C ALA A 74 7.00 12.25 -12.35
N LYS A 75 7.87 11.53 -11.61
CA LYS A 75 9.33 11.74 -11.67
C LYS A 75 10.07 10.80 -12.62
N VAL A 76 9.43 9.74 -13.12
CA VAL A 76 10.09 8.74 -13.98
C VAL A 76 9.81 8.99 -15.47
N ALA A 77 8.82 9.82 -15.80
CA ALA A 77 8.42 10.12 -17.18
C ALA A 77 9.20 11.27 -17.87
N GLU A 78 10.17 11.90 -17.19
CA GLU A 78 11.03 12.97 -17.75
C GLU A 78 12.51 12.55 -17.91
N GLY A 79 12.75 11.27 -18.25
CA GLY A 79 14.07 10.72 -18.57
C GLY A 79 14.33 10.63 -20.07
#